data_AF-A0A7J7KY86-F1
#
_entry.id   AF-A0A7J7KY86-F1
#
_cell.length_a   1.000
_cell.length_b   1.000
_cell.length_c   1.000
_cell.angle_alpha   90.00
_cell.angle_beta   90.00
_cell.angle_gamma   90.00
#
_symmetry.space_group_name_H-M   'P 1'
#
loop_
_entity.id
_entity.type
_entity.pdbx_description
1 polymer ?
#
loop_
_entity_poly.entity_id
_entity_poly.type
_entity_poly.pdbx_seq_one_letter_code
_entity_poly.pdbx_strand_id
1 'polypeptide(L)'
;MALADLEIPEIAAGEEEDTGTLIAPIIRLEAVAVTIVEEEEDALLDLKAKLYRFDKKGNQWKERGAGRVKLLKHKVSRKVRLVMRQSKTPKICANHLVLPSISIQEHAGNEKSCVWHATDFSDGELKEELFCIRFASIESEYFSERHHNCTILPGV
;
A
#
# COMPACT_ATOMS: atom_id res chain seq x y z
N MET A 1 26.89 45.70 49.35
CA MET A 1 26.38 44.35 48.99
C MET A 1 24.92 44.34 49.42
N ALA A 2 24.00 44.77 48.54
CA ALA A 2 23.13 43.91 47.74
C ALA A 2 22.28 43.01 48.66
N LEU A 3 21.04 43.42 48.95
CA LEU A 3 19.79 43.03 48.28
C LEU A 3 19.21 41.73 48.86
N ALA A 4 17.91 41.79 49.15
CA ALA A 4 17.10 40.74 49.75
C ALA A 4 16.90 39.55 48.81
N ASP A 5 16.67 38.36 49.38
CA ASP A 5 15.88 37.32 48.73
C ASP A 5 14.97 36.66 49.78
N LEU A 6 13.67 36.66 49.47
CA LEU A 6 12.62 35.93 50.15
C LEU A 6 12.76 34.43 49.80
N GLU A 7 12.78 33.55 50.80
CA GLU A 7 12.49 32.13 50.59
C GLU A 7 10.99 31.87 50.77
N ILE A 8 10.39 31.38 49.69
CA ILE A 8 8.99 30.97 49.54
C ILE A 8 8.84 29.57 50.17
N PRO A 9 7.79 29.30 50.98
CA PRO A 9 7.56 27.96 51.51
C PRO A 9 7.17 26.98 50.40
N GLU A 10 7.75 25.78 50.43
CA GLU A 10 7.43 24.64 49.56
C GLU A 10 5.92 24.38 49.53
N ILE A 11 5.34 24.47 48.34
CA ILE A 11 3.96 24.07 48.07
C ILE A 11 4.01 22.58 47.75
N ALA A 12 3.32 21.79 48.58
CA ALA A 12 3.21 20.34 48.44
C ALA A 12 2.73 19.94 47.03
N ALA A 13 3.35 18.88 46.50
CA ALA A 13 3.01 18.26 45.24
C ALA A 13 1.50 17.97 45.17
N GLY A 14 0.84 18.50 44.14
CA GLY A 14 -0.55 18.23 43.85
C GLY A 14 -0.75 16.73 43.61
N GLU A 15 -1.74 16.18 44.28
CA GLU A 15 -2.31 14.88 43.93
C GLU A 15 -2.98 15.03 42.55
N GLU A 16 -2.29 14.57 41.50
CA GLU A 16 -2.97 14.26 40.24
C GLU A 16 -3.75 12.97 40.44
N GLU A 17 -5.03 13.14 40.78
CA GLU A 17 -6.03 12.07 40.81
C GLU A 17 -6.24 11.57 39.37
N ASP A 18 -5.43 10.59 38.96
CA ASP A 18 -5.65 9.77 37.77
C ASP A 18 -6.97 9.01 37.93
N THR A 19 -8.08 9.64 37.53
CA THR A 19 -9.37 8.96 37.32
C THR A 19 -9.34 8.11 36.04
N GLY A 20 -8.24 7.39 35.82
CA GLY A 20 -8.07 6.37 34.82
C GLY A 20 -9.03 5.22 35.09
N THR A 21 -10.25 5.35 34.59
CA THR A 21 -11.25 4.28 34.62
C THR A 21 -10.64 3.04 33.98
N LEU A 22 -10.43 2.00 34.78
CA LEU A 22 -9.92 0.71 34.32
C LEU A 22 -10.99 0.02 33.47
N ILE A 23 -10.92 0.18 32.15
CA ILE A 23 -11.79 -0.53 31.22
C ILE A 23 -11.24 -1.96 31.06
N ALA A 24 -11.95 -2.93 31.63
CA ALA A 24 -11.65 -4.34 31.41
C ALA A 24 -11.91 -4.70 29.93
N PRO A 25 -11.01 -5.46 29.27
CA PRO A 25 -11.19 -5.83 27.88
C PRO A 25 -12.42 -6.73 27.72
N ILE A 26 -13.41 -6.25 26.95
CA ILE A 26 -14.68 -6.96 26.69
C ILE A 26 -14.43 -8.26 25.91
N ILE A 27 -13.34 -8.32 25.13
CA ILE A 27 -13.02 -9.47 24.28
C ILE A 27 -11.53 -9.78 24.42
N ARG A 28 -11.22 -11.06 24.67
CA ARG A 28 -9.85 -11.60 24.58
C ARG A 28 -9.66 -12.15 23.18
N LEU A 29 -8.74 -11.56 22.41
CA LEU A 29 -8.37 -12.05 21.09
C LEU A 29 -7.27 -13.11 21.23
N GLU A 30 -7.50 -14.29 20.68
CA GLU A 30 -6.44 -15.30 20.55
C GLU A 30 -5.54 -14.94 19.36
N ALA A 31 -4.23 -15.06 19.53
CA ALA A 31 -3.28 -14.81 18.46
C ALA A 31 -3.42 -15.93 17.40
N VAL A 32 -4.02 -15.60 16.26
CA VAL A 32 -4.09 -16.50 15.10
C VAL A 32 -2.79 -16.37 14.30
N ALA A 33 -2.13 -17.49 14.05
CA ALA A 33 -0.99 -17.53 13.14
C ALA A 33 -1.47 -17.21 11.71
N VAL A 34 -1.10 -16.04 11.20
CA VAL A 34 -1.37 -15.65 9.82
C VAL A 34 -0.26 -16.21 8.94
N THR A 35 -0.59 -17.21 8.12
CA THR A 35 0.32 -17.68 7.08
C THR A 35 0.42 -16.60 6.00
N ILE A 36 1.62 -16.09 5.76
CA ILE A 36 1.83 -14.99 4.83
C ILE A 36 1.94 -15.60 3.44
N VAL A 37 0.86 -15.52 2.66
CA VAL A 37 0.77 -16.09 1.29
C VAL A 37 1.89 -15.58 0.35
N GLU A 38 2.55 -14.47 0.70
CA GLU A 38 3.65 -13.88 -0.06
C GLU A 38 5.01 -14.60 0.15
N GLU A 39 5.13 -15.53 1.12
CA GLU A 39 6.39 -16.27 1.37
C GLU A 39 6.76 -17.24 0.24
N GLU A 40 5.79 -17.66 -0.56
CA GLU A 40 6.00 -18.53 -1.74
C GLU A 40 6.33 -17.75 -3.01
N GLU A 41 6.57 -16.44 -2.90
CA GLU A 41 6.77 -15.54 -4.03
C GLU A 41 8.07 -14.75 -3.91
N ASP A 42 8.73 -14.52 -5.04
CA ASP A 42 9.90 -13.67 -5.15
C ASP A 42 9.50 -12.28 -5.67
N ALA A 43 9.95 -11.22 -5.00
CA ALA A 43 9.70 -9.85 -5.44
C ALA A 43 10.63 -9.47 -6.60
N LEU A 44 10.07 -9.23 -7.78
CA LEU A 44 10.78 -8.78 -8.98
C LEU A 44 10.91 -7.26 -9.06
N LEU A 45 9.98 -6.56 -8.42
CA LEU A 45 9.88 -5.11 -8.35
C LEU A 45 9.24 -4.73 -7.01
N ASP A 46 9.67 -3.61 -6.42
CA ASP A 46 9.08 -3.04 -5.23
C ASP A 46 9.30 -1.53 -5.18
N LEU A 47 8.27 -0.76 -5.53
CA LEU A 47 8.33 0.70 -5.70
C LEU A 47 7.28 1.40 -4.84
N LYS A 48 7.58 2.61 -4.39
CA LYS A 48 6.60 3.47 -3.71
C LYS A 48 5.75 4.19 -4.75
N ALA A 49 4.45 4.12 -4.60
CA ALA A 49 3.52 4.71 -5.56
C ALA A 49 2.19 5.14 -4.93
N LYS A 50 1.43 5.90 -5.70
CA LYS A 50 0.01 6.17 -5.45
C LYS A 50 -0.80 5.62 -6.61
N LEU A 51 -1.85 4.87 -6.28
CA LEU A 51 -2.75 4.23 -7.21
C LEU A 51 -4.10 4.94 -7.23
N TYR A 52 -4.61 5.10 -8.43
CA TYR A 52 -5.93 5.62 -8.73
C TYR A 52 -6.70 4.62 -9.57
N ARG A 53 -8.02 4.68 -9.43
CA ARG A 53 -8.98 3.89 -10.19
C ARG A 53 -9.94 4.83 -10.89
N PHE A 54 -10.23 4.57 -12.16
CA PHE A 54 -11.19 5.35 -12.92
C PHE A 54 -12.62 4.99 -12.52
N ASP A 55 -13.40 5.97 -12.07
CA ASP A 55 -14.83 5.83 -11.82
C ASP A 55 -15.61 6.15 -13.10
N LYS A 56 -16.11 5.10 -13.78
CA LYS A 56 -16.87 5.22 -15.04
C LYS A 56 -18.14 6.05 -14.88
N LYS A 57 -18.80 6.01 -13.71
CA LYS A 57 -20.05 6.75 -13.48
C LYS A 57 -19.80 8.24 -13.31
N GLY A 58 -18.74 8.59 -12.57
CA GLY A 58 -18.34 9.98 -12.33
C GLY A 58 -17.40 10.56 -13.39
N ASN A 59 -16.96 9.75 -14.36
CA ASN A 59 -15.96 10.11 -15.36
C ASN A 59 -14.71 10.78 -14.75
N GLN A 60 -14.20 10.21 -13.65
CA GLN A 60 -13.12 10.80 -12.87
C GLN A 60 -12.18 9.76 -12.26
N TRP A 61 -10.92 10.15 -12.04
CA TRP A 61 -9.98 9.36 -11.25
C TRP A 61 -10.28 9.51 -9.74
N LYS A 62 -10.26 8.38 -9.02
CA LYS A 62 -10.38 8.32 -7.56
C LYS A 62 -9.15 7.64 -6.96
N GLU A 63 -8.59 8.21 -5.90
CA GLU A 63 -7.48 7.57 -5.18
C GLU A 63 -7.93 6.23 -4.60
N ARG A 64 -7.15 5.18 -4.87
CA ARG A 64 -7.41 3.80 -4.41
C ARG A 64 -6.46 3.40 -3.29
N GLY A 65 -5.23 3.91 -3.31
CA GLY A 65 -4.29 3.72 -2.21
C GLY A 65 -2.92 4.35 -2.45
N ALA A 66 -2.20 4.62 -1.36
CA ALA A 66 -0.81 5.04 -1.38
C ALA A 66 0.04 4.05 -0.58
N GLY A 67 1.11 3.56 -1.19
CA GLY A 67 1.96 2.57 -0.55
C GLY A 67 3.00 1.97 -1.48
N ARG A 68 3.23 0.65 -1.37
CA ARG A 68 4.24 -0.06 -2.17
C ARG A 68 3.57 -1.01 -3.15
N VAL A 69 3.92 -0.88 -4.43
CA VAL A 69 3.53 -1.80 -5.50
C VAL A 69 4.65 -2.79 -5.72
N LYS A 70 4.30 -4.08 -5.82
CA LYS A 70 5.23 -5.17 -6.05
C LYS A 70 4.77 -6.00 -7.25
N LEU A 71 5.75 -6.49 -8.01
CA LEU A 71 5.55 -7.62 -8.93
C LEU A 71 6.10 -8.86 -8.23
N LEU A 72 5.22 -9.83 -7.95
CA LEU A 72 5.52 -11.03 -7.19
C LEU A 72 5.45 -12.24 -8.11
N LYS A 73 6.50 -13.05 -8.15
CA LYS A 73 6.59 -14.27 -8.94
C LYS A 73 6.48 -15.49 -8.05
N HIS A 74 5.48 -16.31 -8.28
CA HIS A 74 5.30 -17.56 -7.54
C HIS A 74 6.45 -18.55 -7.82
N LYS A 75 7.05 -19.12 -6.77
CA LYS A 75 8.25 -19.97 -6.87
C LYS A 75 8.02 -21.22 -7.71
N VAL A 76 6.87 -21.88 -7.51
CA VAL A 76 6.50 -23.12 -8.23
C VAL A 76 5.81 -22.85 -9.58
N SER A 77 4.63 -22.23 -9.56
CA SER A 77 3.84 -21.99 -10.79
C SER A 77 4.47 -20.98 -11.75
N ARG A 78 5.47 -20.21 -11.31
CA ARG A 78 6.16 -19.14 -12.07
C ARG A 78 5.28 -17.99 -12.54
N LYS A 79 3.98 -18.02 -12.25
CA LYS A 79 3.03 -16.93 -12.52
C LYS A 79 3.45 -15.68 -11.76
N VAL A 80 3.23 -14.53 -12.41
CA VAL A 80 3.52 -13.21 -11.82
C VAL A 80 2.20 -12.49 -11.53
N ARG A 81 2.11 -11.86 -10.37
CA ARG A 81 1.02 -10.95 -10.02
C ARG A 81 1.53 -9.60 -9.58
N LEU A 82 0.73 -8.57 -9.84
CA LEU A 82 0.89 -7.25 -9.26
C LEU A 82 0.12 -7.21 -7.94
N VAL A 83 0.78 -6.83 -6.86
CA VAL A 83 0.16 -6.58 -5.56
C VAL A 83 0.54 -5.19 -5.08
N MET A 84 -0.42 -4.41 -4.62
CA MET A 84 -0.16 -3.13 -3.97
C MET A 84 -0.85 -3.07 -2.61
N ARG A 85 -0.12 -2.67 -1.58
CA ARG A 85 -0.63 -2.49 -0.21
C ARG A 85 -0.49 -1.05 0.24
N GLN A 86 -1.48 -0.56 0.98
CA GLN A 86 -1.44 0.76 1.60
C GLN A 86 -0.42 0.79 2.75
N SER A 87 0.30 1.90 2.91
CA SER A 87 1.33 2.01 3.95
C SER A 87 0.81 1.97 5.39
N LYS A 88 -0.44 2.40 5.64
CA LYS A 88 -0.98 2.57 6.99
C LYS A 88 -1.85 1.40 7.49
N THR A 89 -2.60 0.75 6.61
CA THR A 89 -3.68 -0.19 6.97
C THR A 89 -3.45 -1.63 6.53
N PRO A 90 -2.21 -1.97 6.11
CA PRO A 90 -1.86 -3.08 5.20
C PRO A 90 -2.86 -3.56 4.14
N LYS A 91 -3.95 -2.83 3.88
CA LYS A 91 -5.01 -3.25 2.95
C LYS A 91 -4.47 -3.34 1.53
N ILE A 92 -4.85 -4.40 0.84
CA ILE A 92 -4.57 -4.58 -0.58
C ILE A 92 -5.44 -3.59 -1.36
N CYS A 93 -4.84 -2.86 -2.29
CA CYS A 93 -5.53 -1.90 -3.16
C CYS A 93 -5.37 -2.19 -4.66
N ALA A 94 -4.53 -3.17 -5.01
CA ALA A 94 -4.51 -3.86 -6.29
C ALA A 94 -3.96 -5.28 -6.08
N ASN A 95 -4.54 -6.27 -6.77
CA ASN A 95 -4.13 -7.66 -6.81
C ASN A 95 -4.65 -8.32 -8.09
N HIS A 96 -3.80 -8.46 -9.10
CA HIS A 96 -4.16 -9.12 -10.37
C HIS A 96 -2.95 -9.83 -10.97
N LEU A 97 -3.22 -10.82 -11.82
CA LEU A 97 -2.18 -11.49 -12.60
C LEU A 97 -1.60 -10.51 -13.64
N VAL A 98 -0.29 -10.62 -13.87
CA VAL A 98 0.38 -9.97 -15.00
C VAL A 98 0.22 -10.88 -16.20
N LEU A 99 -0.58 -10.44 -17.18
CA LEU A 99 -0.91 -11.22 -18.37
C LEU A 99 -0.37 -10.52 -19.63
N PRO A 100 -0.03 -11.27 -20.69
CA PRO A 100 0.41 -10.67 -21.97
C PRO A 100 -0.60 -9.72 -22.60
N SER A 101 -1.90 -9.87 -22.28
CA SER A 101 -2.96 -8.98 -22.74
C SER A 101 -3.01 -7.63 -22.01
N ILE A 102 -2.29 -7.47 -20.91
CA ILE A 102 -2.24 -6.22 -20.14
C ILE A 102 -1.12 -5.33 -20.69
N SER A 103 -1.50 -4.19 -21.24
CA SER A 103 -0.57 -3.16 -21.74
C SER A 103 -0.48 -2.01 -20.74
N ILE A 104 0.72 -1.76 -20.22
CA ILE A 104 1.02 -0.56 -19.44
C ILE A 104 1.35 0.56 -20.41
N GLN A 105 0.62 1.66 -20.32
CA GLN A 105 0.78 2.83 -21.20
C GLN A 105 1.15 4.05 -20.37
N GLU A 106 1.96 4.94 -20.92
CA GLU A 106 2.21 6.24 -20.27
C GLU A 106 0.91 7.04 -20.19
N HIS A 107 0.67 7.68 -19.05
CA HIS A 107 -0.45 8.60 -18.94
C HIS A 107 -0.12 9.90 -19.68
N ALA A 108 -0.92 10.26 -20.69
CA ALA A 108 -0.69 11.44 -21.51
C ALA A 108 -0.36 12.69 -20.67
N GLY A 109 0.80 13.30 -20.96
CA GLY A 109 1.28 14.51 -20.28
C GLY A 109 1.82 14.29 -18.86
N ASN A 110 2.04 13.05 -18.41
CA ASN A 110 2.61 12.76 -17.10
C ASN A 110 3.59 11.58 -17.16
N GLU A 111 4.87 11.92 -17.36
CA GLU A 111 5.98 10.97 -17.43
C GLU A 111 6.13 10.11 -16.17
N LYS A 112 5.56 10.50 -15.02
CA LYS A 112 5.66 9.74 -13.76
C LYS A 112 4.48 8.80 -13.54
N SER A 113 3.58 8.70 -14.51
CA SER A 113 2.33 7.96 -14.36
C SER A 113 2.06 7.01 -15.52
N CYS A 114 1.48 5.86 -15.21
CA CYS A 114 1.10 4.85 -16.19
C CYS A 114 -0.35 4.45 -15.99
N VAL A 115 -1.03 4.03 -17.07
CA VAL A 115 -2.40 3.53 -17.08
C VAL A 115 -2.47 2.13 -17.68
N TRP A 116 -3.41 1.32 -17.17
CA TRP A 116 -3.69 -0.01 -17.71
C TRP A 116 -5.06 -0.53 -17.27
N HIS A 117 -5.55 -1.54 -17.98
CA HIS A 117 -6.75 -2.30 -17.62
C HIS A 117 -6.37 -3.64 -16.98
N ALA A 118 -7.10 -4.06 -15.96
CA ALA A 118 -6.90 -5.36 -15.32
C ALA A 118 -8.17 -5.91 -14.66
N THR A 119 -8.30 -7.23 -14.65
CA THR A 119 -9.25 -7.96 -13.79
C THR A 119 -8.65 -8.13 -12.40
N ASP A 120 -9.09 -7.33 -11.44
CA ASP A 120 -8.50 -7.16 -10.11
C ASP A 120 -9.31 -7.83 -9.00
N PHE A 121 -8.62 -8.39 -8.00
CA PHE A 121 -9.21 -9.11 -6.86
C PHE A 121 -8.93 -8.43 -5.50
N SER A 122 -8.58 -7.14 -5.46
CA SER A 122 -8.22 -6.47 -4.20
C SER A 122 -9.36 -6.37 -3.18
N ASP A 123 -10.62 -6.43 -3.62
CA ASP A 123 -11.81 -6.36 -2.76
C ASP A 123 -12.40 -7.74 -2.40
N GLY A 124 -11.74 -8.84 -2.77
CA GLY A 124 -12.26 -10.20 -2.55
C GLY A 124 -13.25 -10.70 -3.62
N GLU A 125 -13.42 -9.94 -4.70
CA GLU A 125 -14.18 -10.33 -5.90
C GLU A 125 -13.47 -9.81 -7.15
N LEU A 126 -13.63 -10.49 -8.30
CA LEU A 126 -13.00 -10.08 -9.57
C LEU A 126 -13.74 -8.88 -10.19
N LYS A 127 -13.01 -7.80 -10.49
CA LYS A 127 -13.55 -6.58 -11.11
C LYS A 127 -12.67 -6.11 -12.27
N GLU A 128 -13.31 -5.68 -13.36
CA GLU A 128 -12.64 -4.96 -14.44
C GLU A 128 -12.36 -3.52 -14.02
N GLU A 129 -11.09 -3.19 -13.85
CA GLU A 129 -10.63 -1.89 -13.38
C GLU A 129 -9.74 -1.21 -14.43
N LEU A 130 -9.84 0.12 -14.48
CA LEU A 130 -8.87 0.97 -15.20
C LEU A 130 -8.05 1.71 -14.14
N PHE A 131 -6.77 1.37 -14.08
CA PHE A 131 -5.82 1.90 -13.10
C PHE A 131 -4.98 3.02 -13.69
N CYS A 132 -4.59 3.94 -12.81
CA CYS A 132 -3.50 4.87 -13.04
C CYS A 132 -2.57 4.81 -11.82
N ILE A 133 -1.29 4.56 -12.02
CA ILE A 133 -0.29 4.59 -10.97
C ILE A 133 0.63 5.78 -11.18
N ARG A 134 1.00 6.45 -10.10
CA ARG A 134 1.92 7.58 -10.10
C ARG A 134 3.08 7.32 -9.14
N PHE A 135 4.29 7.48 -9.65
CA PHE A 135 5.54 7.36 -8.91
C PHE A 135 6.05 8.72 -8.43
N ALA A 136 7.01 8.72 -7.51
CA ALA A 136 7.64 9.95 -7.02
C ALA A 136 8.69 10.47 -8.00
N SER A 137 9.43 9.54 -8.62
CA SER A 137 10.44 9.80 -9.64
C SER A 137 10.01 9.23 -11.00
N ILE A 138 10.90 9.33 -11.99
CA ILE A 138 10.72 8.76 -13.34
C ILE A 138 10.98 7.25 -13.27
N GLU A 139 10.12 6.54 -12.54
CA GLU A 139 10.16 5.08 -12.36
C GLU A 139 9.10 4.37 -13.22
N SER A 140 8.26 5.14 -13.91
CA SER A 140 7.19 4.71 -14.81
C SER A 140 7.71 3.83 -15.95
N GLU A 141 8.78 4.25 -16.61
CA GLU A 141 9.41 3.51 -17.71
C GLU A 141 9.96 2.18 -17.20
N TYR A 142 10.71 2.21 -16.10
CA TYR A 142 11.21 1.01 -15.44
C TYR A 142 10.08 0.06 -15.00
N PHE A 143 8.98 0.60 -14.48
CA PHE A 143 7.79 -0.20 -14.13
C PHE A 143 7.15 -0.84 -15.35
N SER A 144 6.95 -0.08 -16.43
CA SER A 144 6.38 -0.57 -17.69
C SER A 144 7.25 -1.67 -18.31
N GLU A 145 8.57 -1.43 -18.37
CA GLU A 145 9.55 -2.39 -18.88
C GLU A 145 9.56 -3.67 -18.03
N ARG A 146 9.59 -3.55 -16.69
CA ARG A 146 9.55 -4.70 -15.80
C ARG A 146 8.26 -5.49 -15.92
N HIS A 147 7.12 -4.82 -16.05
CA HIS A 147 5.83 -5.47 -16.30
C HIS A 147 5.86 -6.24 -17.62
N HIS A 148 6.30 -5.60 -18.71
CA HIS A 148 6.41 -6.25 -20.01
C HIS A 148 7.34 -7.47 -19.97
N ASN A 149 8.50 -7.33 -19.32
CA ASN A 149 9.45 -8.43 -19.14
C ASN A 149 8.84 -9.61 -18.40
N CYS A 150 7.88 -9.40 -17.48
CA CYS A 150 7.17 -10.51 -16.83
C CYS A 150 6.24 -11.28 -17.78
N THR A 151 5.79 -10.68 -18.88
CA THR A 151 4.88 -11.31 -19.86
C THR A 151 5.60 -12.15 -20.91
N ILE A 152 6.90 -11.93 -21.11
CA ILE A 152 7.70 -12.61 -22.14
C ILE A 152 8.57 -13.76 -21.59
N LEU A 153 8.64 -13.93 -20.27
CA LEU A 153 9.42 -15.00 -19.67
C LEU A 153 8.77 -16.36 -19.99
N PRO A 154 9.54 -17.35 -20.50
CA PRO A 154 9.01 -18.68 -20.75
C PRO A 154 8.52 -19.31 -19.44
N GLY A 155 7.25 -19.71 -19.40
CA GLY A 155 6.63 -20.39 -18.25
C GLY A 155 5.64 -19.56 -17.42
N VAL A 156 5.15 -18.42 -17.93
CA VAL A 156 3.89 -17.80 -17.46
C VAL A 156 2.71 -18.35 -18.28
#